data_AF-A0A9P0XDL2-F1
#
_entry.id   AF-A0A9P0XDL2-F1
#
_cell.length_a   1.000
_cell.length_b   1.000
_cell.length_c   1.000
_cell.angle_alpha   90.00
_cell.angle_beta   90.00
_cell.angle_gamma   90.00
#
_symmetry.space_group_name_H-M   'P 1'
#
loop_
_entity.id
_entity.type
_entity.pdbx_description
1 polymer ?
#
loop_
_entity_poly.entity_id
_entity_poly.type
_entity_poly.pdbx_seq_one_letter_code
_entity_poly.pdbx_strand_id
1 'polypeptide(L)'
;MTGSILAVYLLLTANILLIAGCPHEPEDAKAAYKSGDILDQTPPITLKTIIKKLNDSGVFDANTTLNVRERKELSKLFEAVEFMVSSRNRQPSSVQNVFSSLRLVERVVKKQLKEGQLSESLASKFHWDKISTRPIREKPMYHIDKTTNMRVFDIN
;
A
#
# COMPACT_ATOMS: atom_id res chain seq x y z
N MET A 1 62.53 -20.92 -1.84
CA MET A 1 61.54 -19.82 -1.80
C MET A 1 60.16 -20.33 -2.24
N THR A 2 59.57 -21.28 -1.51
CA THR A 2 58.30 -21.96 -1.88
C THR A 2 57.25 -21.94 -0.78
N GLY A 3 57.61 -21.61 0.47
CA GLY A 3 56.68 -21.57 1.60
C GLY A 3 55.69 -20.40 1.55
N SER A 4 56.08 -19.25 0.97
CA SER A 4 55.23 -18.05 0.95
C SER A 4 54.03 -18.16 0.01
N ILE A 5 54.14 -18.94 -1.08
CA ILE A 5 53.05 -19.11 -2.05
C ILE A 5 51.97 -20.04 -1.46
N LEU A 6 52.39 -21.09 -0.75
CA LEU A 6 51.49 -22.03 -0.06
C LEU A 6 50.67 -21.34 1.03
N ALA A 7 51.26 -20.39 1.76
CA ALA A 7 50.56 -19.62 2.78
C ALA A 7 49.47 -18.70 2.19
N VAL A 8 49.72 -18.10 1.02
CA VAL A 8 48.72 -17.26 0.32
C VAL A 8 47.55 -18.11 -0.19
N TYR A 9 47.82 -19.30 -0.73
CA TYR A 9 46.77 -20.23 -1.16
C TYR A 9 45.92 -20.74 0.01
N LEU A 10 46.53 -21.02 1.18
CA LEU A 10 45.83 -21.41 2.40
C LEU A 10 44.94 -20.29 2.96
N LEU A 11 45.39 -19.03 2.90
CA LEU A 11 44.59 -17.87 3.30
C LEU A 11 43.43 -17.61 2.33
N LEU A 12 43.65 -17.82 1.02
CA LEU A 12 42.61 -17.65 0.01
C LEU A 12 41.49 -18.69 0.17
N THR A 13 41.85 -19.96 0.40
CA THR A 13 40.86 -21.03 0.62
C THR A 13 40.11 -20.88 1.94
N ALA A 14 40.76 -20.42 3.00
CA ALA A 14 40.11 -20.12 4.27
C ALA A 14 39.06 -18.98 4.14
N ASN A 15 39.35 -17.94 3.36
CA ASN A 15 38.39 -16.86 3.10
C ASN A 15 37.22 -17.31 2.22
N ILE A 16 37.46 -18.17 1.23
CA ILE A 16 36.37 -18.73 0.40
C ILE A 16 35.44 -19.61 1.25
N LEU A 17 35.98 -20.38 2.21
CA LEU A 17 35.19 -21.21 3.12
C LEU A 17 34.35 -20.35 4.10
N LEU A 18 34.89 -19.23 4.58
CA LEU A 18 34.18 -18.29 5.46
C LEU A 18 33.06 -17.53 4.73
N ILE A 19 33.23 -17.20 3.45
CA ILE A 19 32.19 -16.53 2.64
C ILE A 19 31.10 -17.52 2.20
N ALA A 20 31.43 -18.80 2.01
CA ALA A 20 30.45 -19.86 1.78
C ALA A 20 29.63 -20.23 3.04
N GLY A 21 30.08 -19.78 4.22
CA GLY A 21 29.33 -19.82 5.47
C GLY A 21 28.34 -18.66 5.65
N CYS A 22 27.96 -17.98 4.56
CA CYS A 22 26.79 -17.12 4.56
C CYS A 22 25.60 -18.00 4.99
N PRO A 23 24.80 -17.60 6.00
CA PRO A 23 23.59 -18.34 6.31
C PRO A 23 22.75 -18.31 5.04
N HIS A 24 22.65 -19.46 4.39
CA HIS A 24 21.62 -19.69 3.40
C HIS A 24 20.33 -19.44 4.17
N GLU A 25 19.74 -18.25 3.97
CA GLU A 25 18.37 -18.00 4.37
C GLU A 25 17.60 -19.24 3.96
N PRO A 26 16.86 -19.87 4.89
CA PRO A 26 16.28 -21.16 4.62
C PRO A 26 15.43 -21.03 3.35
N GLU A 27 15.74 -21.84 2.34
CA GLU A 27 14.92 -21.98 1.13
C GLU A 27 13.45 -22.29 1.48
N ASP A 28 13.18 -22.72 2.71
CA ASP A 28 11.85 -22.82 3.31
C ASP A 28 11.10 -21.49 3.44
N ALA A 29 11.78 -20.34 3.59
CA ALA A 29 11.13 -19.03 3.61
C ALA A 29 10.57 -18.65 2.22
N LYS A 30 11.24 -19.09 1.13
CA LYS A 30 10.71 -18.94 -0.24
C LYS A 30 9.71 -20.03 -0.61
N ALA A 31 9.85 -21.24 -0.08
CA ALA A 31 8.89 -22.33 -0.30
C ALA A 31 7.56 -22.11 0.46
N ALA A 32 7.58 -21.43 1.60
CA ALA A 32 6.37 -21.04 2.32
C ALA A 32 5.47 -20.07 1.52
N TYR A 33 6.03 -19.27 0.61
CA TYR A 33 5.24 -18.46 -0.33
C TYR A 33 4.57 -19.27 -1.44
N LYS A 34 4.94 -20.54 -1.62
CA LYS A 34 4.40 -21.45 -2.65
C LYS A 34 3.40 -22.47 -2.09
N SER A 35 3.41 -22.72 -0.79
CA SER A 35 2.33 -23.43 -0.11
C SER A 35 1.24 -22.41 0.23
N GLY A 36 0.14 -22.42 -0.52
CA GLY A 36 -1.01 -21.53 -0.34
C GLY A 36 -1.78 -21.77 0.96
N ASP A 37 -1.09 -21.79 2.10
CA ASP A 37 -1.61 -22.16 3.41
C ASP A 37 -1.39 -21.06 4.46
N ILE A 38 -1.33 -19.80 4.01
CA ILE A 38 -1.72 -18.69 4.86
C ILE A 38 -3.21 -18.45 4.56
N LEU A 39 -4.04 -19.21 5.28
CA LEU A 39 -5.43 -18.85 5.55
C LEU A 39 -5.43 -17.56 6.40
N ASP A 40 -4.99 -16.45 5.81
CA ASP A 40 -5.26 -15.11 6.31
C ASP A 40 -6.75 -14.85 6.04
N GLN A 41 -7.60 -15.48 6.86
CA GLN A 41 -9.02 -15.14 6.97
C GLN A 41 -9.13 -13.78 7.66
N THR A 42 -8.53 -12.75 7.08
CA THR A 42 -8.91 -11.38 7.38
C THR A 42 -10.40 -11.29 7.06
N PRO A 43 -11.25 -10.92 8.03
CA PRO A 43 -12.68 -10.84 7.78
C PRO A 43 -12.96 -9.88 6.62
N PRO A 44 -13.96 -10.18 5.76
CA PRO A 44 -14.25 -9.38 4.59
C PRO A 44 -14.50 -7.93 4.98
N ILE A 45 -13.94 -7.00 4.21
CA ILE A 45 -14.10 -5.57 4.48
C ILE A 45 -15.55 -5.21 4.20
N THR A 46 -16.23 -4.64 5.20
CA THR A 46 -17.64 -4.23 5.09
C THR A 46 -17.76 -2.71 5.03
N LEU A 47 -18.85 -2.21 4.44
CA LEU A 47 -19.15 -0.78 4.41
C LEU A 47 -19.15 -0.18 5.82
N LYS A 48 -19.70 -0.89 6.81
CA LYS A 48 -19.72 -0.46 8.22
C LYS A 48 -18.32 -0.22 8.77
N THR A 49 -17.36 -1.09 8.46
CA THR A 49 -15.96 -0.90 8.89
C THR A 49 -15.29 0.29 8.21
N ILE A 50 -15.67 0.59 6.96
CA ILE A 50 -15.16 1.76 6.22
C ILE A 50 -15.73 3.04 6.81
N ILE A 51 -17.04 3.12 7.03
CA ILE A 51 -17.69 4.29 7.65
C ILE A 51 -17.10 4.56 9.03
N LYS A 52 -16.91 3.51 9.84
CA LYS A 52 -16.26 3.64 11.15
C LYS A 52 -14.86 4.28 11.01
N LYS A 53 -14.02 3.78 10.10
CA LYS A 53 -12.68 4.34 9.86
C LYS A 53 -12.70 5.77 9.33
N LEU A 54 -13.68 6.13 8.50
CA LEU A 54 -13.82 7.50 8.00
C LEU A 54 -14.22 8.47 9.13
N ASN A 55 -15.05 8.03 10.07
CA ASN A 55 -15.36 8.78 11.28
C ASN A 55 -14.14 8.89 12.21
N ASP A 56 -13.47 7.77 12.49
CA ASP A 56 -12.30 7.71 13.38
C ASP A 56 -11.13 8.58 12.85
N SER A 57 -11.02 8.75 11.52
CA SER A 57 -10.02 9.61 10.88
C SER A 57 -10.44 11.08 10.75
N GLY A 58 -11.65 11.45 11.17
CA GLY A 58 -12.18 12.80 11.05
C GLY A 58 -12.32 13.28 9.60
N VAL A 59 -12.44 12.34 8.65
CA VAL A 59 -12.74 12.59 7.23
C VAL A 59 -14.24 12.83 7.06
N PHE A 60 -15.03 11.99 7.72
CA PHE A 60 -16.48 11.96 7.62
C PHE A 60 -17.07 12.16 9.01
N ASP A 61 -18.19 12.87 9.12
CA ASP A 61 -18.96 12.96 10.35
C ASP A 61 -20.38 12.44 10.10
N ALA A 62 -20.69 11.28 10.67
CA ALA A 62 -22.00 10.64 10.58
C ALA A 62 -23.13 11.48 11.19
N ASN A 63 -22.82 12.45 12.07
CA ASN A 63 -23.81 13.32 12.71
C ASN A 63 -24.04 14.63 11.93
N THR A 64 -23.39 14.80 10.77
CA THR A 64 -23.59 15.97 9.92
C THR A 64 -25.07 16.14 9.58
N THR A 65 -25.58 17.36 9.73
CA THR A 65 -26.95 17.68 9.34
C THR A 65 -27.03 17.74 7.81
N LEU A 66 -27.74 16.77 7.22
CA LEU A 66 -27.90 16.63 5.78
C LEU A 66 -29.36 16.80 5.39
N ASN A 67 -29.60 17.56 4.32
CA ASN A 67 -30.91 17.69 3.72
C ASN A 67 -31.31 16.40 2.98
N VAL A 68 -32.60 16.23 2.66
CA VAL A 68 -33.13 15.00 2.01
C VAL A 68 -32.39 14.67 0.72
N ARG A 69 -32.09 15.68 -0.09
CA ARG A 69 -31.33 15.54 -1.34
C ARG A 69 -29.90 15.05 -1.08
N GLU A 70 -29.21 15.69 -0.13
CA GLU A 70 -27.83 15.36 0.23
C GLU A 70 -27.72 13.95 0.82
N ARG A 71 -28.69 13.54 1.64
CA ARG A 71 -28.77 12.19 2.17
C ARG A 71 -28.91 11.15 1.05
N LYS A 72 -29.68 11.46 0.00
CA LYS A 72 -29.83 10.58 -1.17
C LYS A 72 -28.55 10.50 -1.99
N GLU A 73 -27.86 11.61 -2.21
CA GLU A 73 -26.56 11.65 -2.90
C GLU A 73 -25.50 10.86 -2.11
N LEU A 74 -25.43 11.05 -0.79
CA LEU A 74 -24.52 10.32 0.08
C LEU A 74 -24.83 8.82 0.14
N SER A 75 -26.11 8.44 0.14
CA SER A 75 -26.52 7.02 0.07
C SER A 75 -26.01 6.36 -1.22
N LYS A 76 -26.13 7.04 -2.36
CA LYS A 76 -25.62 6.54 -3.65
C LYS A 76 -24.10 6.46 -3.67
N LEU A 77 -23.40 7.39 -3.03
CA LEU A 77 -21.95 7.32 -2.86
C LEU A 77 -21.56 6.02 -2.13
N PHE A 78 -22.20 5.74 -1.00
CA PHE A 78 -21.87 4.56 -0.20
C PHE A 78 -22.30 3.25 -0.87
N GLU A 79 -23.39 3.24 -1.65
CA GLU A 79 -23.79 2.11 -2.49
C GLU A 79 -22.71 1.79 -3.54
N ALA A 80 -22.16 2.81 -4.20
CA ALA A 80 -21.05 2.63 -5.14
C ALA A 80 -19.78 2.12 -4.45
N VAL A 81 -19.48 2.61 -3.25
CA VAL A 81 -18.38 2.10 -2.41
C VAL A 81 -18.61 0.63 -2.06
N GLU A 82 -19.81 0.27 -1.63
CA GLU A 82 -20.17 -1.10 -1.27
C GLU A 82 -20.05 -2.07 -2.45
N PHE A 83 -20.47 -1.66 -3.65
CA PHE A 83 -20.29 -2.46 -4.87
C PHE A 83 -18.81 -2.72 -5.17
N MET A 84 -17.97 -1.68 -5.07
CA MET A 84 -16.54 -1.80 -5.30
C MET A 84 -15.84 -2.64 -4.22
N VAL A 85 -16.26 -2.54 -2.97
CA VAL A 85 -15.78 -3.36 -1.85
C VAL A 85 -16.20 -4.83 -2.02
N SER A 86 -17.43 -5.07 -2.45
CA SER A 86 -17.93 -6.41 -2.75
C SER A 86 -17.14 -7.07 -3.88
N SER A 87 -16.81 -6.31 -4.93
CA SER A 87 -15.95 -6.76 -6.03
C SER A 87 -14.54 -7.06 -5.55
N ARG A 88 -14.01 -6.25 -4.61
CA ARG A 88 -12.70 -6.45 -4.01
C ARG A 88 -12.64 -7.71 -3.15
N ASN A 89 -13.67 -8.00 -2.37
CA ASN A 89 -13.72 -9.18 -1.51
C ASN A 89 -13.72 -10.50 -2.30
N ARG A 90 -13.96 -10.45 -3.63
CA ARG A 90 -13.83 -11.60 -4.55
C ARG A 90 -12.41 -11.81 -5.09
N GLN A 91 -11.50 -10.86 -4.86
CA GLN A 91 -10.10 -10.98 -5.30
C GLN A 91 -9.28 -11.81 -4.30
N PRO A 92 -8.15 -12.42 -4.69
CA PRO A 92 -7.29 -13.15 -3.76
C PRO A 92 -6.78 -12.27 -2.62
N SER A 93 -6.59 -12.86 -1.43
CA SER A 93 -6.14 -12.17 -0.20
C SER A 93 -4.83 -11.39 -0.38
N SER A 94 -3.93 -11.86 -1.25
CA SER A 94 -2.69 -11.16 -1.64
C SER A 94 -2.91 -9.75 -2.21
N VAL A 95 -4.14 -9.42 -2.66
CA VAL A 95 -4.52 -8.12 -3.23
C VAL A 95 -5.43 -7.30 -2.28
N GLN A 96 -5.88 -7.89 -1.16
CA GLN A 96 -6.83 -7.31 -0.21
C GLN A 96 -6.16 -6.53 0.96
N ASN A 97 -5.27 -5.57 0.68
CA ASN A 97 -4.64 -4.75 1.74
C ASN A 97 -5.58 -3.67 2.29
N VAL A 98 -5.79 -3.51 3.60
CA VAL A 98 -6.68 -2.49 4.22
C VAL A 98 -6.44 -1.03 3.77
N PHE A 99 -5.20 -0.62 3.47
CA PHE A 99 -4.87 0.73 2.96
C PHE A 99 -5.57 1.07 1.65
N SER A 100 -6.02 0.05 0.95
CA SER A 100 -6.72 0.16 -0.31
C SER A 100 -8.20 0.55 -0.17
N SER A 101 -8.82 0.36 0.99
CA SER A 101 -10.26 0.58 1.18
C SER A 101 -10.58 2.05 1.30
N LEU A 102 -9.75 2.82 2.02
CA LEU A 102 -9.85 4.29 2.03
C LEU A 102 -9.49 4.89 0.67
N ARG A 103 -8.49 4.34 -0.02
CA ARG A 103 -8.13 4.74 -1.39
C ARG A 103 -9.24 4.43 -2.40
N LEU A 104 -10.02 3.38 -2.15
CA LEU A 104 -11.18 3.04 -2.96
C LEU A 104 -12.28 4.09 -2.75
N VAL A 105 -12.57 4.49 -1.51
CA VAL A 105 -13.47 5.60 -1.20
C VAL A 105 -13.01 6.89 -1.89
N GLU A 106 -11.73 7.24 -1.78
CA GLU A 106 -11.15 8.41 -2.44
C GLU A 106 -11.40 8.41 -3.97
N ARG A 107 -11.18 7.27 -4.62
CA ARG A 107 -11.43 7.11 -6.06
C ARG A 107 -12.89 7.25 -6.42
N VAL A 108 -13.79 6.67 -5.62
CA VAL A 108 -15.24 6.77 -5.84
C VAL A 108 -15.69 8.21 -5.69
N VAL A 109 -15.27 8.90 -4.63
CA VAL A 109 -15.59 10.32 -4.39
C VAL A 109 -15.09 11.19 -5.54
N LYS A 110 -13.83 11.05 -5.95
CA LYS A 110 -13.25 11.80 -7.08
C LYS A 110 -13.98 11.51 -8.40
N LYS A 111 -14.35 10.26 -8.65
CA LYS A 111 -15.10 9.86 -9.85
C LYS A 111 -16.50 10.46 -9.85
N GLN A 112 -17.24 10.35 -8.76
CA GLN A 112 -18.61 10.88 -8.66
C GLN A 112 -18.66 12.40 -8.70
N LEU A 113 -17.65 13.10 -8.16
CA LEU A 113 -17.50 14.55 -8.33
C LEU A 113 -17.27 14.92 -9.79
N LYS A 114 -16.34 14.24 -10.46
CA LYS A 114 -16.04 14.48 -11.88
C LYS A 114 -17.25 14.20 -12.79
N GLU A 115 -18.05 13.20 -12.44
CA GLU A 115 -19.27 12.82 -13.17
C GLU A 115 -20.51 13.63 -12.77
N GLY A 116 -20.39 14.57 -11.82
CA GLY A 116 -21.50 15.41 -11.33
C GLY A 116 -22.58 14.65 -10.54
N GLN A 117 -22.28 13.43 -10.10
CA GLN A 117 -23.18 12.58 -9.32
C GLN A 117 -23.16 12.93 -7.82
N LEU A 118 -22.05 13.51 -7.35
CA LEU A 118 -21.91 14.09 -6.02
C LEU A 118 -21.83 15.60 -6.15
N SER A 119 -22.70 16.33 -5.46
CA SER A 119 -22.63 17.79 -5.45
C SER A 119 -21.38 18.30 -4.73
N GLU A 120 -20.76 19.35 -5.26
CA GLU A 120 -19.62 20.02 -4.60
C GLU A 120 -20.00 20.56 -3.22
N SER A 121 -21.24 21.03 -3.06
CA SER A 121 -21.80 21.47 -1.78
C SER A 121 -21.88 20.37 -0.73
N LEU A 122 -22.10 19.12 -1.14
CA LEU A 122 -22.08 17.99 -0.22
C LEU A 122 -20.65 17.53 0.04
N ALA A 123 -19.80 17.52 -0.97
CA ALA A 123 -18.41 17.11 -0.82
C ALA A 123 -17.63 18.04 0.11
N SER A 124 -17.89 19.36 0.05
CA SER A 124 -17.23 20.35 0.91
C SER A 124 -17.58 20.24 2.39
N LYS A 125 -18.68 19.54 2.75
CA LYS A 125 -19.06 19.28 4.15
C LYS A 125 -18.14 18.27 4.84
N PHE A 126 -17.32 17.54 4.09
CA PHE A 126 -16.45 16.49 4.61
C PHE A 126 -14.99 16.75 4.23
N HIS A 127 -14.07 16.22 5.03
CA HIS A 127 -12.64 16.43 4.85
C HIS A 127 -12.01 15.31 4.01
N TRP A 128 -12.48 15.14 2.76
CA TRP A 128 -12.02 14.08 1.85
C TRP A 128 -10.50 14.10 1.60
N ASP A 129 -9.87 15.28 1.70
CA ASP A 129 -8.42 15.43 1.53
C ASP A 129 -7.61 14.71 2.61
N LYS A 130 -8.18 14.54 3.81
CA LYS A 130 -7.57 13.78 4.90
C LYS A 130 -7.50 12.28 4.62
N ILE A 131 -8.22 11.76 3.61
CA ILE A 131 -8.05 10.37 3.17
C ILE A 131 -6.63 10.14 2.62
N SER A 132 -6.04 11.17 2.00
CA SER A 132 -4.69 11.11 1.47
C SER A 132 -3.66 11.38 2.58
N THR A 133 -3.63 10.58 3.64
CA THR A 133 -2.51 10.57 4.62
C THR A 133 -1.23 9.97 4.06
N ARG A 134 -1.02 10.06 2.74
CA ARG A 134 0.30 9.70 2.20
C ARG A 134 1.30 10.67 2.82
N PRO A 135 2.37 10.21 3.49
CA PRO A 135 3.60 10.95 3.38
C PRO A 135 3.81 11.11 1.88
N ILE A 136 3.84 12.36 1.40
CA ILE A 136 4.31 12.64 0.06
C ILE A 136 5.63 11.88 0.01
N ARG A 137 5.70 10.80 -0.79
CA ARG A 137 6.99 10.19 -1.08
C ARG A 137 7.71 11.31 -1.79
N GLU A 138 8.58 12.01 -1.07
CA GLU A 138 9.59 12.85 -1.66
C GLU A 138 10.17 11.98 -2.77
N LYS A 139 10.01 12.42 -4.02
CA LYS A 139 10.62 11.71 -5.12
C LYS A 139 12.09 11.60 -4.72
N PRO A 140 12.66 10.38 -4.62
CA PRO A 140 14.06 10.27 -4.26
C PRO A 140 14.81 11.17 -5.24
N MET A 141 15.43 12.22 -4.72
CA MET A 141 16.13 13.19 -5.53
C MET A 141 17.29 12.43 -6.15
N TYR A 142 17.21 12.21 -7.45
CA TYR A 142 18.29 11.59 -8.18
C TYR A 142 18.66 12.50 -9.34
N HIS A 143 19.96 12.59 -9.58
CA HIS A 143 20.50 13.11 -10.82
C HIS A 143 21.14 11.96 -11.61
N ILE A 144 21.14 12.09 -12.93
CA ILE A 144 21.85 11.14 -13.80
C ILE A 144 23.29 11.63 -13.89
N ASP A 145 24.22 10.79 -13.45
CA ASP A 145 25.64 11.09 -13.63
C ASP A 145 25.99 11.04 -15.13
N LYS A 146 26.57 12.11 -15.66
CA LYS A 146 26.95 12.20 -17.08
C LYS A 146 28.12 11.29 -17.43
N THR A 147 28.94 10.90 -16.45
CA THR A 147 30.09 10.01 -16.68
C THR A 147 29.71 8.54 -16.70
N THR A 148 28.86 8.10 -15.78
CA THR A 148 28.49 6.68 -15.65
C THR A 148 27.10 6.34 -16.19
N ASN A 149 26.28 7.36 -16.51
CA ASN A 149 24.87 7.23 -16.88
C ASN A 149 24.02 6.50 -15.82
N MET A 150 24.49 6.51 -14.57
CA MET A 150 23.84 5.89 -13.43
C MET A 150 22.97 6.92 -12.68
N ARG A 151 21.89 6.44 -12.04
CA ARG A 151 21.09 7.26 -11.13
C ARG A 151 21.84 7.38 -9.80
N VAL A 152 22.27 8.59 -9.46
CA VAL A 152 22.88 8.92 -8.17
C VAL A 152 21.80 9.53 -7.29
N PHE A 153 21.55 8.92 -6.14
CA PHE A 153 20.57 9.41 -5.17
C PHE A 153 21.26 10.38 -4.21
N ASP A 154 20.67 11.55 -4.00
CA ASP A 154 21.18 12.53 -3.03
C ASP A 154 20.84 12.02 -1.63
N ILE A 155 21.86 11.54 -0.90
CA ILE A 155 21.75 11.04 0.47
C ILE A 155 22.07 12.20 1.43
N ASN A 156 21.14 13.15 1.58
CA ASN A 156 21.21 14.19 2.60
C ASN A 156 20.10 14.00 3.62
#